data_AF-A0A942MUP4-F1
#
_entry.id   AF-A0A942MUP4-F1
#
_cell.length_a   1.000
_cell.length_b   1.000
_cell.length_c   1.000
_cell.angle_alpha   90.00
_cell.angle_beta   90.00
_cell.angle_gamma   90.00
#
_symmetry.space_group_name_H-M   'P 1'
#
loop_
_entity.id
_entity.type
_entity.pdbx_description
1 polymer ?
#
loop_
_entity_poly.entity_id
_entity_poly.type
_entity_poly.pdbx_seq_one_letter_code
_entity_poly.pdbx_strand_id
1 'polypeptide(L)'
;MGKLISKLEKLRLVFKNGSGSLENLHFENIGLFCEVSIIRDAYQNVKSNVNPFMDDLTRLIMKQEKVSDCRLYSQLDKPLNDISKTHPKQIRQKAIWENIHFSEDENKVYGAMQAMFNSKPDLVITIDNKLLSFEAKFTEPFDVEQLKRTWNITEVWATLLHKDLGFSKQPEFTVAKLGARKFNPDINWTDILDIAQQTYSINDRSLIAIKSGVELLQRYSLE
;
A
#
# COMPACT_ATOMS: atom_id res chain seq x y z
N MET A 1 -16.75 -8.77 5.96
CA MET A 1 -15.66 -9.35 5.14
C MET A 1 -16.18 -10.26 4.03
N GLY A 2 -16.86 -11.38 4.33
CA GLY A 2 -17.30 -12.34 3.29
C GLY A 2 -18.10 -11.75 2.10
N LYS A 3 -19.01 -10.79 2.35
CA LYS A 3 -19.77 -10.11 1.28
C LYS A 3 -18.88 -9.27 0.35
N LEU A 4 -17.89 -8.58 0.92
CA LEU A 4 -16.89 -7.84 0.15
C LEU A 4 -16.05 -8.80 -0.69
N ILE A 5 -15.52 -9.86 -0.09
CA ILE A 5 -14.74 -10.88 -0.81
C ILE A 5 -15.55 -11.48 -1.96
N SER A 6 -16.81 -11.88 -1.75
CA SER A 6 -17.65 -12.42 -2.83
C SER A 6 -17.92 -11.40 -3.94
N LYS A 7 -17.94 -10.10 -3.62
CA LYS A 7 -18.03 -9.05 -4.64
C LYS A 7 -16.71 -8.97 -5.42
N LEU A 8 -15.57 -8.96 -4.73
CA LEU A 8 -14.24 -8.88 -5.33
C LEU A 8 -13.88 -10.12 -6.16
N GLU A 9 -14.33 -11.31 -5.77
CA GLU A 9 -14.17 -12.57 -6.50
C GLU A 9 -14.81 -12.51 -7.89
N LYS A 10 -15.95 -11.82 -8.01
CA LYS A 10 -16.61 -11.58 -9.31
C LYS A 10 -15.86 -10.57 -10.17
N LEU A 11 -14.95 -9.80 -9.57
CA LEU A 11 -14.08 -8.88 -10.29
C LEU A 11 -12.85 -9.65 -10.77
N ARG A 12 -12.42 -9.36 -11.99
CA ARG A 12 -11.17 -9.89 -12.54
C ARG A 12 -9.98 -9.09 -12.02
N LEU A 13 -9.79 -9.08 -10.70
CA LEU A 13 -8.64 -8.43 -10.09
C LEU A 13 -7.36 -9.05 -10.63
N VAL A 14 -6.39 -8.21 -10.97
CA VAL A 14 -5.10 -8.64 -11.50
C VAL A 14 -4.14 -8.83 -10.34
N PHE A 15 -3.78 -10.07 -10.02
CA PHE A 15 -2.74 -10.33 -9.03
C PHE A 15 -1.35 -10.29 -9.68
N LYS A 16 -0.39 -9.66 -9.01
CA LYS A 16 1.00 -9.55 -9.50
C LYS A 16 1.75 -10.88 -9.46
N ASN A 17 1.35 -11.78 -8.59
CA ASN A 17 1.91 -13.11 -8.41
C ASN A 17 0.80 -14.12 -8.08
N GLY A 18 0.92 -15.34 -8.61
CA GLY A 18 -0.01 -16.44 -8.35
C GLY A 18 -1.26 -16.44 -9.24
N SER A 19 -2.25 -17.26 -8.86
CA SER A 19 -3.48 -17.46 -9.64
C SER A 19 -4.51 -16.35 -9.42
N GLY A 20 -4.42 -15.63 -8.30
CA GLY A 20 -5.32 -14.53 -7.97
C GLY A 20 -6.75 -14.94 -7.64
N SER A 21 -7.03 -16.24 -7.46
CA SER A 21 -8.37 -16.69 -7.08
C SER A 21 -8.68 -16.30 -5.64
N LEU A 22 -9.85 -15.71 -5.43
CA LEU A 22 -10.47 -15.47 -4.12
C LEU A 22 -11.52 -16.55 -3.78
N GLU A 23 -11.57 -17.64 -4.56
CA GLU A 23 -12.43 -18.80 -4.30
C GLU A 23 -11.87 -19.60 -3.10
N ASN A 24 -12.77 -20.21 -2.33
CA ASN A 24 -12.45 -21.15 -1.24
C ASN A 24 -11.55 -20.59 -0.12
N LEU A 25 -11.65 -19.29 0.18
CA LEU A 25 -10.95 -18.72 1.34
C LEU A 25 -11.39 -19.40 2.64
N HIS A 26 -10.42 -19.72 3.48
CA HIS A 26 -10.61 -20.30 4.82
C HIS A 26 -10.79 -19.22 5.90
N PHE A 27 -10.54 -17.96 5.55
CA PHE A 27 -10.68 -16.81 6.46
C PHE A 27 -9.75 -16.90 7.68
N GLU A 28 -8.52 -17.35 7.46
CA GLU A 28 -7.41 -17.32 8.41
C GLU A 28 -6.56 -16.06 8.20
N ASN A 29 -5.69 -15.71 9.17
CA ASN A 29 -4.81 -14.53 9.11
C ASN A 29 -5.52 -13.21 8.70
N ILE A 30 -6.73 -12.99 9.21
CA ILE A 30 -7.50 -11.79 8.86
C ILE A 30 -6.94 -10.56 9.55
N GLY A 31 -6.57 -9.56 8.76
CA GLY A 31 -6.07 -8.27 9.22
C GLY A 31 -6.67 -7.13 8.41
N LEU A 32 -6.89 -5.99 9.08
CA LEU A 32 -7.37 -4.76 8.49
C LEU A 32 -6.48 -3.60 8.92
N PHE A 33 -5.92 -2.90 7.95
CA PHE A 33 -4.95 -1.84 8.16
C PHE A 33 -5.38 -0.60 7.37
N CYS A 34 -5.74 0.48 8.08
CA CYS A 34 -6.13 1.75 7.47
C CYS A 34 -5.29 2.87 8.08
N GLU A 35 -4.74 3.77 7.25
CA GLU A 35 -4.02 4.97 7.71
C GLU A 35 -2.79 4.69 8.60
N VAL A 36 -2.21 3.49 8.45
CA VAL A 36 -1.02 3.04 9.19
C VAL A 36 0.25 3.07 8.34
N SER A 37 1.39 3.35 8.95
CA SER A 37 2.67 3.41 8.23
C SER A 37 3.44 2.09 8.36
N ILE A 38 2.95 1.04 7.70
CA ILE A 38 3.44 -0.36 7.84
C ILE A 38 4.98 -0.45 7.73
N ILE A 39 5.60 0.18 6.72
CA ILE A 39 7.06 0.15 6.54
C ILE A 39 7.80 0.86 7.68
N ARG A 40 7.25 1.99 8.15
CA ARG A 40 7.85 2.75 9.26
C ARG A 40 7.78 1.94 10.55
N ASP A 41 6.67 1.26 10.78
CA ASP A 41 6.44 0.51 12.01
C ASP A 41 7.32 -0.76 12.03
N ALA A 42 7.43 -1.47 10.90
CA ALA A 42 8.42 -2.54 10.72
C ALA A 42 9.87 -2.07 10.92
N TYR A 43 10.23 -0.90 10.35
CA TYR A 43 11.55 -0.29 10.54
C TYR A 43 11.87 -0.02 12.01
N GLN A 44 10.90 0.43 12.82
CA GLN A 44 11.13 0.64 14.26
C GLN A 44 11.46 -0.68 14.98
N ASN A 45 10.82 -1.78 14.59
CA ASN A 45 11.05 -3.09 15.20
C ASN A 45 12.45 -3.64 14.91
N VAL A 46 13.01 -3.38 13.72
CA VAL A 46 14.34 -3.86 13.30
C VAL A 46 15.46 -2.84 13.51
N LYS A 47 15.18 -1.72 14.18
CA LYS A 47 16.07 -0.56 14.25
C LYS A 47 17.46 -0.87 14.83
N SER A 48 17.60 -1.86 15.72
CA SER A 48 18.90 -2.25 16.28
C SER A 48 19.83 -2.94 15.26
N ASN A 49 19.28 -3.51 14.18
CA ASN A 49 20.02 -4.14 13.10
C ASN A 49 19.36 -3.80 11.74
N VAL A 50 19.36 -2.51 11.44
CA VAL A 50 18.55 -1.94 10.35
C VAL A 50 19.17 -2.09 8.97
N ASN A 51 20.50 -2.27 8.89
CA ASN A 51 21.23 -2.25 7.62
C ASN A 51 20.76 -3.35 6.66
N PRO A 52 20.61 -4.63 7.08
CA PRO A 52 20.08 -5.65 6.18
C PRO A 52 18.69 -5.31 5.65
N PHE A 53 17.78 -4.86 6.53
CA PHE A 53 16.43 -4.46 6.13
C PHE A 53 16.44 -3.31 5.11
N MET A 54 17.23 -2.27 5.37
CA MET A 54 17.32 -1.12 4.48
C MET A 54 18.01 -1.44 3.17
N ASP A 55 19.03 -2.31 3.16
CA ASP A 55 19.69 -2.77 1.94
C ASP A 55 18.75 -3.61 1.08
N ASP A 56 17.98 -4.51 1.68
CA ASP A 56 16.97 -5.31 0.99
C ASP A 56 15.85 -4.43 0.41
N LEU A 57 15.41 -3.41 1.16
CA LEU A 57 14.48 -2.40 0.67
C LEU A 57 15.06 -1.62 -0.50
N THR A 58 16.31 -1.15 -0.41
CA THR A 58 16.99 -0.45 -1.50
C THR A 58 17.06 -1.32 -2.75
N ARG A 59 17.46 -2.60 -2.63
CA ARG A 59 17.51 -3.54 -3.77
C ARG A 59 16.14 -3.75 -4.42
N LEU A 60 15.08 -3.85 -3.61
CA LEU A 60 13.73 -4.01 -4.14
C LEU A 60 13.28 -2.75 -4.90
N ILE A 61 13.56 -1.56 -4.37
CA ILE A 61 13.28 -0.29 -5.05
C ILE A 61 14.10 -0.16 -6.34
N MET A 62 15.39 -0.52 -6.32
CA MET A 62 16.24 -0.53 -7.52
C MET A 62 15.60 -1.39 -8.63
N LYS A 63 15.12 -2.60 -8.28
CA LYS A 63 14.40 -3.46 -9.23
C LYS A 63 13.12 -2.80 -9.76
N GLN A 64 12.32 -2.19 -8.90
CA GLN A 64 11.07 -1.51 -9.28
C GLN A 64 11.31 -0.32 -10.22
N GLU A 65 12.36 0.46 -9.94
CA GLU A 65 12.73 1.63 -10.72
C GLU A 65 13.64 1.32 -11.91
N LYS A 66 14.00 0.05 -12.10
CA LYS A 66 14.90 -0.47 -13.15
C LYS A 66 16.29 0.18 -13.13
N VAL A 67 16.79 0.40 -11.92
CA VAL A 67 18.10 0.96 -11.62
C VAL A 67 19.06 -0.17 -11.24
N SER A 68 20.30 -0.11 -11.73
CA SER A 68 21.35 -1.07 -11.37
C SER A 68 22.53 -0.45 -10.63
N ASP A 69 22.75 0.85 -10.80
CA ASP A 69 23.85 1.59 -10.17
C ASP A 69 23.32 2.52 -9.08
N CYS A 70 23.25 1.99 -7.85
CA CYS A 70 22.85 2.75 -6.67
C CYS A 70 23.56 2.15 -5.45
N ARG A 71 24.20 3.00 -4.64
CA ARG A 71 24.76 2.56 -3.35
C ARG A 71 23.62 2.09 -2.45
N LEU A 72 23.81 0.94 -1.82
CA LEU A 72 22.91 0.44 -0.80
C LEU A 72 22.97 1.33 0.45
N TYR A 73 21.98 1.20 1.33
CA TYR A 73 21.89 2.04 2.51
C TYR A 73 23.15 1.93 3.38
N SER A 74 23.65 0.71 3.60
CA SER A 74 24.87 0.46 4.37
C SER A 74 26.13 1.07 3.75
N GLN A 75 26.12 1.34 2.44
CA GLN A 75 27.23 1.89 1.67
C GLN A 75 27.20 3.42 1.55
N LEU A 76 26.15 4.08 2.02
CA LEU A 76 26.08 5.54 2.01
C LEU A 76 27.08 6.16 3.00
N ASP A 77 27.55 7.35 2.69
CA ASP A 77 28.40 8.12 3.58
C ASP A 77 27.64 8.55 4.85
N LYS A 78 28.36 8.69 5.97
CA LYS A 78 27.79 9.33 7.15
C LYS A 78 27.50 10.81 6.85
N PRO A 79 26.38 11.36 7.37
CA PRO A 79 25.46 10.76 8.33
C PRO A 79 24.30 9.97 7.71
N LEU A 80 24.28 9.73 6.40
CA LEU A 80 23.11 9.20 5.70
C LEU A 80 22.74 7.77 6.11
N ASN A 81 23.74 6.91 6.36
CA ASN A 81 23.55 5.54 6.86
C ASN A 81 23.49 5.42 8.39
N ASP A 82 23.45 6.53 9.12
CA ASP A 82 23.39 6.53 10.59
C ASP A 82 21.96 6.75 11.06
N ILE A 83 21.32 5.68 11.55
CA ILE A 83 19.94 5.70 12.08
C ILE A 83 19.72 6.63 13.27
N SER A 84 20.79 7.01 14.00
CA SER A 84 20.70 7.96 15.10
C SER A 84 20.63 9.40 14.62
N LYS A 85 21.01 9.63 13.35
CA LYS A 85 21.12 10.96 12.74
C LYS A 85 20.14 11.17 11.61
N THR A 86 19.77 10.13 10.88
CA THR A 86 19.05 10.24 9.62
C THR A 86 17.95 9.20 9.54
N HIS A 87 16.70 9.66 9.56
CA HIS A 87 15.56 8.79 9.29
C HIS A 87 15.52 8.47 7.78
N PRO A 88 15.15 7.25 7.34
CA PRO A 88 15.11 6.88 5.91
C PRO A 88 14.39 7.87 5.00
N LYS A 89 13.23 8.38 5.43
CA LYS A 89 12.48 9.44 4.73
C LYS A 89 13.25 10.75 4.46
N GLN A 90 14.39 10.97 5.12
CA GLN A 90 15.19 12.19 5.05
C GLN A 90 16.50 12.02 4.26
N ILE A 91 16.87 10.79 3.86
CA ILE A 91 18.19 10.51 3.26
C ILE A 91 18.48 11.45 2.08
N ARG A 92 17.56 11.53 1.12
CA ARG A 92 17.72 12.38 -0.07
C ARG A 92 17.87 13.86 0.27
N GLN A 93 17.03 14.38 1.17
CA GLN A 93 17.10 15.78 1.60
C GLN A 93 18.41 16.08 2.33
N LYS A 94 18.86 15.14 3.17
CA LYS A 94 20.07 15.32 3.95
C LYS A 94 21.34 15.21 3.11
N ALA A 95 21.34 14.39 2.05
CA ALA A 95 22.43 14.37 1.08
C ALA A 95 22.67 15.76 0.48
N ILE A 96 21.60 16.49 0.15
CA ILE A 96 21.68 17.88 -0.35
C ILE A 96 22.29 18.82 0.71
N TRP A 97 21.85 18.73 1.97
CA TRP A 97 22.35 19.59 3.05
C TRP A 97 23.83 19.35 3.39
N GLU A 98 24.26 18.10 3.33
CA GLU A 98 25.65 17.69 3.61
C GLU A 98 26.54 17.78 2.35
N ASN A 99 26.01 18.31 1.24
CA ASN A 99 26.68 18.41 -0.05
C ASN A 99 27.24 17.07 -0.57
N ILE A 100 26.55 15.97 -0.25
CA ILE A 100 26.82 14.62 -0.76
C ILE A 100 26.09 14.47 -2.09
N HIS A 101 26.84 14.26 -3.16
CA HIS A 101 26.26 14.13 -4.49
C HIS A 101 25.64 12.73 -4.68
N PHE A 102 24.36 12.71 -5.03
CA PHE A 102 23.66 11.52 -5.49
C PHE A 102 23.57 11.52 -7.01
N SER A 103 23.80 10.37 -7.63
CA SER A 103 23.47 10.18 -9.05
C SER A 103 21.97 10.37 -9.31
N GLU A 104 21.57 10.45 -10.58
CA GLU A 104 20.15 10.47 -10.96
C GLU A 104 19.42 9.21 -10.45
N ASP A 105 20.07 8.06 -10.60
CA ASP A 105 19.57 6.76 -10.15
C ASP A 105 19.42 6.68 -8.63
N GLU A 106 20.39 7.19 -7.86
CA GLU A 106 20.29 7.30 -6.41
C GLU A 106 19.16 8.25 -5.99
N ASN A 107 19.01 9.38 -6.68
CA ASN A 107 17.91 10.31 -6.44
C ASN A 107 16.55 9.63 -6.64
N LYS A 108 16.43 8.79 -7.67
CA LYS A 108 15.22 8.03 -7.97
C LYS A 108 14.93 7.01 -6.87
N VAL A 109 15.92 6.21 -6.48
CA VAL A 109 15.78 5.16 -5.46
C VAL A 109 15.47 5.75 -4.07
N TYR A 110 16.27 6.72 -3.61
CA TYR A 110 16.06 7.32 -2.30
C TYR A 110 14.86 8.28 -2.27
N GLY A 111 14.43 8.80 -3.41
CA GLY A 111 13.15 9.48 -3.57
C GLY A 111 11.95 8.54 -3.41
N ALA A 112 11.99 7.36 -4.04
CA ALA A 112 10.97 6.33 -3.87
C ALA A 112 10.94 5.80 -2.43
N MET A 113 12.10 5.59 -1.80
CA MET A 113 12.21 5.23 -0.38
C MET A 113 11.54 6.29 0.51
N GLN A 114 11.79 7.58 0.28
CA GLN A 114 11.12 8.65 1.00
C GLN A 114 9.60 8.57 0.85
N ALA A 115 9.10 8.33 -0.36
CA ALA A 115 7.66 8.19 -0.60
C ALA A 115 7.08 6.99 0.17
N MET A 116 7.76 5.84 0.18
CA MET A 116 7.34 4.63 0.90
C MET A 116 7.23 4.87 2.41
N PHE A 117 8.21 5.53 3.03
CA PHE A 117 8.18 5.82 4.47
C PHE A 117 7.14 6.88 4.87
N ASN A 118 6.68 7.69 3.92
CA ASN A 118 5.58 8.64 4.14
C ASN A 118 4.21 8.06 3.80
N SER A 119 4.18 6.95 3.06
CA SER A 119 2.93 6.34 2.62
C SER A 119 2.14 5.72 3.76
N LYS A 120 0.83 5.75 3.58
CA LYS A 120 -0.16 5.01 4.37
C LYS A 120 -1.19 4.48 3.37
N PRO A 121 -1.62 3.22 3.49
CA PRO A 121 -2.73 2.75 2.69
C PRO A 121 -4.04 3.39 3.16
N ASP A 122 -4.96 3.60 2.22
CA ASP A 122 -6.35 3.88 2.57
C ASP A 122 -6.96 2.66 3.28
N LEU A 123 -6.73 1.47 2.71
CA LEU A 123 -7.13 0.19 3.29
C LEU A 123 -6.25 -0.94 2.76
N VAL A 124 -5.79 -1.80 3.66
CA VAL A 124 -5.17 -3.09 3.35
C VAL A 124 -5.88 -4.19 4.11
N ILE A 125 -6.13 -5.30 3.42
CA ILE A 125 -6.74 -6.51 3.96
C ILE A 125 -5.76 -7.66 3.79
N THR A 126 -5.51 -8.39 4.87
CA THR A 126 -4.86 -9.71 4.82
C THR A 126 -5.93 -10.77 5.04
N ILE A 127 -5.86 -11.85 4.27
CA ILE A 127 -6.75 -13.02 4.42
C ILE A 127 -6.09 -14.23 3.77
N ASP A 128 -5.97 -15.33 4.51
CA ASP A 128 -5.25 -16.55 4.11
C ASP A 128 -3.85 -16.23 3.58
N ASN A 129 -3.62 -16.43 2.27
CA ASN A 129 -2.39 -16.09 1.57
C ASN A 129 -2.51 -14.86 0.65
N LYS A 130 -3.51 -14.00 0.88
CA LYS A 130 -3.82 -12.84 0.03
C LYS A 130 -3.55 -11.53 0.77
N LEU A 131 -2.90 -10.60 0.08
CA LEU A 131 -2.73 -9.21 0.49
C LEU A 131 -3.47 -8.30 -0.50
N LEU A 132 -4.56 -7.70 -0.06
CA LEU A 132 -5.40 -6.82 -0.88
C LEU A 132 -5.17 -5.37 -0.43
N SER A 133 -4.53 -4.55 -1.27
CA SER A 133 -4.40 -3.12 -1.03
C SER A 133 -5.49 -2.37 -1.79
N PHE A 134 -6.08 -1.36 -1.18
CA PHE A 134 -7.08 -0.50 -1.81
C PHE A 134 -6.52 0.92 -1.92
N GLU A 135 -6.64 1.48 -3.11
CA GLU A 135 -6.53 2.91 -3.36
C GLU A 135 -7.95 3.46 -3.46
N ALA A 136 -8.31 4.38 -2.57
CA ALA A 136 -9.65 4.91 -2.43
C ALA A 136 -9.72 6.38 -2.88
N LYS A 137 -10.65 6.68 -3.78
CA LYS A 137 -10.96 8.05 -4.19
C LYS A 137 -12.45 8.31 -4.03
N PHE A 138 -12.81 9.46 -3.48
CA PHE A 138 -14.21 9.81 -3.33
C PHE A 138 -14.73 10.55 -4.57
N THR A 139 -14.22 11.75 -4.84
CA THR A 139 -14.68 12.62 -5.95
C THR A 139 -13.67 12.82 -7.07
N GLU A 140 -12.53 12.14 -7.01
CA GLU A 140 -11.40 12.35 -7.91
C GLU A 140 -11.11 11.12 -8.80
N PRO A 141 -10.56 11.32 -10.01
CA PRO A 141 -10.03 10.22 -10.80
C PRO A 141 -8.79 9.59 -10.16
N PHE A 142 -8.49 8.36 -10.55
CA PHE A 142 -7.26 7.68 -10.14
C PHE A 142 -6.07 8.18 -10.97
N ASP A 143 -5.00 8.58 -10.28
CA ASP A 143 -3.73 8.94 -10.90
C ASP A 143 -2.87 7.69 -11.14
N VAL A 144 -2.31 7.57 -12.36
CA VAL A 144 -1.55 6.39 -12.78
C VAL A 144 -0.24 6.26 -11.99
N GLU A 145 0.44 7.37 -11.70
CA GLU A 145 1.68 7.34 -10.92
C GLU A 145 1.41 7.01 -9.46
N GLN A 146 0.31 7.50 -8.88
CA GLN A 146 -0.13 7.10 -7.56
C GLN A 146 -0.46 5.60 -7.51
N LEU A 147 -1.21 5.07 -8.48
CA LEU A 147 -1.51 3.64 -8.55
C LEU A 147 -0.22 2.80 -8.67
N LYS A 148 0.72 3.20 -9.52
CA LYS A 148 2.02 2.54 -9.65
C LYS A 148 2.79 2.55 -8.33
N ARG A 149 2.73 3.66 -7.59
CA ARG A 149 3.34 3.75 -6.25
C ARG A 149 2.66 2.81 -5.25
N THR A 150 1.33 2.74 -5.24
CA THR A 150 0.56 1.81 -4.38
C THR A 150 0.92 0.36 -4.69
N TRP A 151 1.11 0.02 -5.98
CA TRP A 151 1.62 -1.29 -6.40
C TRP A 151 3.03 -1.58 -5.87
N ASN A 152 3.96 -0.64 -6.01
CA ASN A 152 5.34 -0.80 -5.55
C ASN A 152 5.41 -0.97 -4.02
N ILE A 153 4.61 -0.20 -3.28
CA ILE A 153 4.50 -0.32 -1.82
C ILE A 153 3.90 -1.68 -1.42
N THR A 154 2.84 -2.12 -2.10
CA THR A 154 2.21 -3.42 -1.81
C THR A 154 3.17 -4.58 -2.08
N GLU A 155 4.01 -4.49 -3.12
CA GLU A 155 5.06 -5.47 -3.38
C GLU A 155 6.11 -5.51 -2.26
N VAL A 156 6.50 -4.36 -1.70
CA VAL A 156 7.38 -4.29 -0.53
C VAL A 156 6.74 -5.01 0.66
N TRP A 157 5.45 -4.80 0.90
CA TRP A 157 4.72 -5.47 1.97
C TRP A 157 4.67 -6.99 1.77
N ALA A 158 4.33 -7.44 0.56
CA ALA A 158 4.28 -8.86 0.23
C ALA A 158 5.66 -9.53 0.26
N THR A 159 6.72 -8.82 -0.11
CA THR A 159 8.06 -9.42 -0.24
C THR A 159 8.82 -9.35 1.07
N LEU A 160 8.99 -8.15 1.63
CA LEU A 160 9.85 -7.91 2.79
C LEU A 160 9.10 -8.00 4.13
N LEU A 161 7.84 -7.56 4.17
CA LEU A 161 7.10 -7.42 5.44
C LEU A 161 6.00 -8.47 5.63
N HIS A 162 5.96 -9.52 4.81
CA HIS A 162 4.85 -10.47 4.87
C HIS A 162 4.72 -11.15 6.24
N LYS A 163 5.84 -11.38 6.93
CA LYS A 163 5.84 -11.93 8.28
C LYS A 163 5.28 -10.96 9.31
N ASP A 164 5.59 -9.67 9.19
CA ASP A 164 5.00 -8.62 10.04
C ASP A 164 3.48 -8.51 9.85
N LEU A 165 2.98 -8.90 8.68
CA LEU A 165 1.56 -8.99 8.34
C LEU A 165 0.94 -10.35 8.66
N GLY A 166 1.65 -11.22 9.39
CA GLY A 166 1.14 -12.52 9.85
C GLY A 166 1.24 -13.66 8.84
N PHE A 167 1.79 -13.44 7.64
CA PHE A 167 1.95 -14.50 6.65
C PHE A 167 3.18 -15.36 6.92
N SER A 168 3.05 -16.67 6.75
CA SER A 168 4.16 -17.62 6.87
C SER A 168 5.06 -17.66 5.62
N LYS A 169 4.53 -17.24 4.47
CA LYS A 169 5.20 -17.16 3.16
C LYS A 169 4.76 -15.89 2.44
N GLN A 170 5.47 -15.51 1.39
CA GLN A 170 5.07 -14.39 0.54
C GLN A 170 3.63 -14.60 0.01
N PRO A 171 2.70 -13.65 0.27
CA PRO A 171 1.32 -13.75 -0.20
C PRO A 171 1.20 -13.42 -1.69
N GLU A 172 0.09 -13.85 -2.28
CA GLU A 172 -0.40 -13.26 -3.53
C GLU A 172 -0.94 -11.87 -3.23
N PHE A 173 -0.62 -10.88 -4.05
CA PHE A 173 -1.06 -9.51 -3.79
C PHE A 173 -1.67 -8.81 -5.00
N THR A 174 -2.61 -7.91 -4.69
CA THR A 174 -3.29 -7.06 -5.67
C THR A 174 -3.50 -5.65 -5.11
N VAL A 175 -3.63 -4.68 -6.01
CA VAL A 175 -4.18 -3.35 -5.72
C VAL A 175 -5.53 -3.25 -6.40
N ALA A 176 -6.57 -2.88 -5.64
CA ALA A 176 -7.91 -2.62 -6.14
C ALA A 176 -8.27 -1.14 -5.96
N LYS A 177 -9.06 -0.60 -6.88
CA LYS A 177 -9.58 0.76 -6.85
C LYS A 177 -10.95 0.78 -6.20
N LEU A 178 -11.13 1.59 -5.17
CA LEU A 178 -12.42 1.95 -4.60
C LEU A 178 -12.76 3.39 -4.97
N GLY A 179 -13.86 3.64 -5.68
CA GLY A 179 -14.23 5.03 -5.97
C GLY A 179 -15.62 5.26 -6.55
N ALA A 180 -15.88 6.47 -7.03
CA ALA A 180 -17.15 6.76 -7.71
C ALA A 180 -17.18 6.09 -9.10
N ARG A 181 -18.34 5.55 -9.51
CA ARG A 181 -18.51 4.79 -10.76
C ARG A 181 -17.98 5.50 -12.00
N LYS A 182 -18.14 6.83 -12.08
CA LYS A 182 -17.64 7.67 -13.19
C LYS A 182 -16.15 7.52 -13.46
N PHE A 183 -15.35 7.15 -12.45
CA PHE A 183 -13.89 7.01 -12.56
C PHE A 183 -13.44 5.57 -12.81
N ASN A 184 -14.37 4.68 -13.19
CA ASN A 184 -14.10 3.27 -13.52
C ASN A 184 -13.27 2.54 -12.45
N PRO A 185 -13.72 2.54 -11.17
CA PRO A 185 -13.06 1.78 -10.11
C PRO A 185 -13.33 0.28 -10.26
N ASP A 186 -12.61 -0.56 -9.52
CA ASP A 186 -12.89 -2.00 -9.48
C ASP A 186 -14.13 -2.28 -8.62
N ILE A 187 -14.27 -1.55 -7.51
CA ILE A 187 -15.44 -1.53 -6.65
C ILE A 187 -15.89 -0.08 -6.43
N ASN A 188 -17.20 0.19 -6.43
CA ASN A 188 -17.70 1.56 -6.23
C ASN A 188 -18.38 1.77 -4.87
N TRP A 189 -18.65 3.03 -4.53
CA TRP A 189 -19.29 3.39 -3.26
C TRP A 189 -20.74 2.87 -3.14
N THR A 190 -21.46 2.67 -4.25
CA THR A 190 -22.77 1.99 -4.23
C THR A 190 -22.63 0.53 -3.83
N ASP A 191 -21.60 -0.17 -4.33
CA ASP A 191 -21.33 -1.55 -3.92
C ASP A 191 -21.03 -1.64 -2.41
N ILE A 192 -20.30 -0.66 -1.86
CA ILE A 192 -20.04 -0.56 -0.41
C ILE A 192 -21.34 -0.30 0.36
N LEU A 193 -22.22 0.57 -0.14
CA LEU A 193 -23.54 0.81 0.47
C LEU A 193 -24.39 -0.47 0.47
N ASP A 194 -24.45 -1.20 -0.64
CA ASP A 194 -25.20 -2.46 -0.76
C ASP A 194 -24.70 -3.50 0.26
N ILE A 195 -23.39 -3.57 0.47
CA ILE A 195 -22.78 -4.44 1.49
C ILE A 195 -23.13 -3.95 2.90
N ALA A 196 -23.08 -2.63 3.14
CA ALA A 196 -23.36 -2.02 4.44
C ALA A 196 -24.82 -2.22 4.86
N GLN A 197 -25.79 -2.01 3.98
CA GLN A 197 -27.24 -2.22 4.24
C GLN A 197 -27.56 -3.66 4.65
N GLN A 198 -26.74 -4.57 4.16
CA GLN A 198 -26.82 -6.00 4.36
C GLN A 198 -26.07 -6.51 5.60
N THR A 199 -25.34 -5.63 6.29
CA THR A 199 -24.43 -5.97 7.39
C THR A 199 -24.81 -5.23 8.67
N TYR A 200 -25.16 -3.95 8.56
CA TYR A 200 -25.45 -3.07 9.68
C TYR A 200 -26.96 -2.83 9.84
N SER A 201 -27.36 -2.49 11.07
CA SER A 201 -28.75 -2.08 11.35
C SER A 201 -29.06 -0.72 10.71
N ILE A 202 -30.34 -0.42 10.48
CA ILE A 202 -30.76 0.82 9.80
C ILE A 202 -30.34 2.11 10.53
N ASN A 203 -30.15 2.05 11.85
CA ASN A 203 -29.75 3.18 12.67
C ASN A 203 -28.24 3.21 12.95
N ASP A 204 -27.46 2.32 12.32
CA ASP A 204 -26.02 2.27 12.47
C ASP A 204 -25.36 3.52 11.85
N ARG A 205 -24.45 4.14 12.60
CA ARG A 205 -23.78 5.39 12.19
C ARG A 205 -22.93 5.21 10.93
N SER A 206 -22.31 4.05 10.74
CA SER A 206 -21.51 3.76 9.54
C SER A 206 -22.40 3.62 8.32
N LEU A 207 -23.56 2.96 8.44
CA LEU A 207 -24.52 2.86 7.34
C LEU A 207 -25.06 4.23 6.94
N ILE A 208 -25.43 5.07 7.92
CA ILE A 208 -25.91 6.44 7.68
C ILE A 208 -24.84 7.25 6.95
N ALA A 209 -23.59 7.22 7.41
CA ALA A 209 -22.49 7.95 6.81
C ALA A 209 -22.23 7.51 5.35
N ILE A 210 -22.18 6.20 5.09
CA ILE A 210 -21.99 5.66 3.73
C ILE A 210 -23.14 6.09 2.82
N LYS A 211 -24.39 5.99 3.29
CA LYS A 211 -25.57 6.42 2.53
C LYS A 211 -25.49 7.89 2.14
N SER A 212 -25.18 8.78 3.09
CA SER A 212 -25.01 10.21 2.81
C SER A 212 -23.85 10.48 1.83
N GLY A 213 -22.78 9.69 1.89
CA GLY A 213 -21.69 9.75 0.91
C GLY A 213 -22.15 9.41 -0.50
N VAL A 214 -22.87 8.31 -0.69
CA VAL A 214 -23.41 7.92 -2.00
C VAL A 214 -24.41 8.96 -2.52
N GLU A 215 -25.31 9.47 -1.68
CA GLU A 215 -26.24 10.55 -2.05
C GLU A 215 -25.52 11.83 -2.49
N LEU A 216 -24.34 12.12 -1.93
CA LEU A 216 -23.49 13.23 -2.36
C LEU A 216 -22.91 12.99 -3.76
N LEU A 217 -22.40 11.78 -4.04
CA LEU A 217 -21.88 11.42 -5.36
C LEU A 217 -22.96 11.47 -6.44
N GLN A 218 -24.17 10.99 -6.13
CA GLN A 218 -25.34 11.06 -7.03
C GLN A 218 -25.72 12.51 -7.36
N ARG A 219 -25.72 13.40 -6.36
CA ARG A 219 -25.96 14.85 -6.57
C ARG A 219 -24.97 15.47 -7.55
N TYR A 220 -23.72 15.00 -7.56
CA TYR A 220 -22.69 15.46 -8.49
C TYR A 220 -22.61 14.64 -9.79
N SER A 221 -23.54 13.70 -10.02
CA SER A 221 -23.53 12.82 -11.19
C SER A 221 -22.19 12.06 -11.36
N LEU A 222 -21.65 11.59 -10.23
CA LEU A 222 -20.42 10.79 -10.18
C LEU A 222 -20.69 9.29 -9.99
N GLU A 223 -21.92 8.94 -9.62
CA GLU A 223 -22.38 7.58 -9.37
C GLU A 223 -23.56 7.20 -10.26
#